data_AF-A0AB35ZGB4-F1
#
_entry.id   AF-A0AB35ZGB4-F1
#
_cell.length_a   1.000
_cell.length_b   1.000
_cell.length_c   1.000
_cell.angle_alpha   90.00
_cell.angle_beta   90.00
_cell.angle_gamma   90.00
#
_symmetry.space_group_name_H-M   'P 1'
#
loop_
_entity.id
_entity.type
_entity.pdbx_description
1 polymer ?
#
loop_
_entity_poly.entity_id
_entity_poly.type
_entity_poly.pdbx_seq_one_letter_code
_entity_poly.pdbx_strand_id
1 'polypeptide(L)'
;MEKIKIAYLDWSYIFAGAERVLYTIIDNLDRCQFEPYLIFPFPRDYQKEYEKLDCHKVFLASKLTWWHGSDYWHHPLRGTDMLKRMLFGLKLARYLQKNGIKILHVNLLRPDCYWWLKPSHDAGIKIIGHFRSQAEEWIPGKKVQECCSLVLCVSKYSQSRFTSKGKFVESRALYDSIDIHSLFTPLTKDKAKEKLGFDSQVKLMASVGQLSPHKGHDHAIKAFAKISSKYPSLRLLIAGGGKENDLYNLKQLAKSEGVSDKVVFTGEQISNIQEVYRAADLILSLTKVGEAFGLVPFEACYMGTPFIAPCFGAVTEFVRNKDNGLLVDTNNILQIAEAIDWVFSHEEETSLMVGKLQNVIETRITPSVMISNLEKVYLEMNKSGL
;
A
#
# COMPACT_ATOMS: atom_id res chain seq x y z
N MET A 1 20.35 -3.61 28.79
CA MET A 1 19.84 -4.84 28.15
C MET A 1 20.37 -4.87 26.73
N GLU A 2 20.73 -6.05 26.21
CA GLU A 2 21.09 -6.19 24.79
C GLU A 2 19.85 -5.92 23.94
N LYS A 3 19.99 -5.11 22.88
CA LYS A 3 18.88 -4.78 21.98
C LYS A 3 18.48 -6.01 21.17
N ILE A 4 17.20 -6.16 20.89
CA ILE A 4 16.68 -7.21 20.00
C ILE A 4 16.97 -6.79 18.56
N LYS A 5 17.84 -7.54 17.90
CA LYS A 5 18.18 -7.31 16.49
C LYS A 5 17.10 -7.89 15.58
N ILE A 6 16.59 -7.07 14.67
CA ILE A 6 15.53 -7.45 13.71
C ILE A 6 16.04 -7.19 12.30
N ALA A 7 16.05 -8.22 11.46
CA ALA A 7 16.30 -8.07 10.04
C ALA A 7 14.99 -7.85 9.28
N TYR A 8 14.97 -6.88 8.37
CA TYR A 8 13.93 -6.64 7.40
C TYR A 8 14.44 -7.03 6.02
N LEU A 9 13.79 -7.99 5.36
CA LEU A 9 14.11 -8.37 3.98
C LEU A 9 13.16 -7.65 3.03
N ASP A 10 13.71 -6.75 2.21
CA ASP A 10 12.97 -6.04 1.17
C ASP A 10 13.54 -6.36 -0.23
N TRP A 11 12.64 -6.63 -1.17
CA TRP A 11 12.96 -7.11 -2.52
C TRP A 11 12.04 -6.53 -3.58
N SER A 12 11.47 -5.38 -3.25
CA SER A 12 10.57 -4.65 -4.13
C SER A 12 11.28 -4.12 -5.35
N TYR A 13 10.49 -3.79 -6.37
CA TYR A 13 10.97 -3.21 -7.62
C TYR A 13 10.89 -1.68 -7.62
N ILE A 14 9.95 -1.14 -6.86
CA ILE A 14 9.62 0.29 -6.79
C ILE A 14 9.31 0.67 -5.34
N PHE A 15 9.43 1.96 -5.01
CA PHE A 15 9.00 2.50 -3.72
C PHE A 15 7.51 2.86 -3.79
N ALA A 16 6.66 2.01 -3.24
CA ALA A 16 5.20 2.16 -3.23
C ALA A 16 4.66 2.03 -1.80
N GLY A 17 3.40 1.62 -1.64
CA GLY A 17 2.73 1.58 -0.33
C GLY A 17 3.42 0.66 0.68
N ALA A 18 3.84 -0.54 0.28
CA ALA A 18 4.51 -1.49 1.16
C ALA A 18 5.87 -0.95 1.68
N GLU A 19 6.61 -0.28 0.81
CA GLU A 19 7.95 0.28 1.10
C GLU A 19 7.83 1.55 1.95
N ARG A 20 6.84 2.40 1.69
CA ARG A 20 6.48 3.53 2.57
C ARG A 20 6.18 3.05 3.98
N VAL A 21 5.36 2.00 4.12
CA VAL A 21 5.07 1.44 5.45
C VAL A 21 6.31 0.79 6.08
N LEU A 22 7.15 0.10 5.30
CA LEU A 22 8.41 -0.43 5.83
C LEU A 22 9.32 0.69 6.35
N TYR A 23 9.42 1.80 5.61
CA TYR A 23 10.12 3.00 6.05
C TYR A 23 9.55 3.47 7.39
N THR A 24 8.24 3.68 7.47
CA THR A 24 7.55 4.12 8.70
C THR A 24 7.81 3.17 9.87
N ILE A 25 7.79 1.86 9.62
CA ILE A 25 8.09 0.84 10.63
C ILE A 25 9.50 1.04 11.18
N ILE A 26 10.49 1.13 10.31
CA ILE A 26 11.87 1.25 10.75
C ILE A 26 12.07 2.59 11.45
N ASP A 27 11.54 3.69 10.93
CA ASP A 27 11.73 5.04 11.48
C ASP A 27 11.17 5.21 12.90
N ASN A 28 10.06 4.52 13.22
CA ASN A 28 9.33 4.70 14.48
C ASN A 28 9.61 3.62 15.54
N LEU A 29 10.42 2.61 15.23
CA LEU A 29 10.73 1.50 16.14
C LEU A 29 11.57 1.98 17.35
N ASP A 30 11.24 1.52 18.57
CA ASP A 30 11.93 1.89 19.81
C ASP A 30 13.41 1.46 19.78
N ARG A 31 14.29 2.44 19.55
CA ARG A 31 15.74 2.24 19.48
C ARG A 31 16.38 1.85 20.80
N CYS A 32 15.70 2.00 21.93
CA CYS A 32 16.19 1.51 23.22
C CYS A 32 16.05 -0.02 23.33
N GLN A 33 15.07 -0.61 22.63
CA GLN A 33 14.79 -2.04 22.68
C GLN A 33 15.22 -2.79 21.42
N PHE A 34 15.17 -2.15 20.25
CA PHE A 34 15.35 -2.81 18.96
C PHE A 34 16.49 -2.20 18.14
N GLU A 35 17.16 -3.05 17.37
CA GLU A 35 18.24 -2.68 16.46
C GLU A 35 17.89 -3.18 15.04
N PRO A 36 17.48 -2.28 14.12
CA PRO A 36 17.00 -2.68 12.79
C PRO A 36 18.14 -2.90 11.77
N TYR A 37 18.02 -3.98 11.02
CA TYR A 37 18.88 -4.34 9.89
C TYR A 37 18.03 -4.43 8.62
N LEU A 38 18.19 -3.51 7.68
CA LEU A 38 17.53 -3.54 6.38
C LEU A 38 18.41 -4.27 5.36
N ILE A 39 17.92 -5.40 4.87
CA ILE A 39 18.65 -6.30 3.98
C ILE A 39 17.99 -6.28 2.60
N PHE A 40 18.81 -6.01 1.60
CA PHE A 40 18.43 -6.07 0.20
C PHE A 40 19.20 -7.19 -0.53
N PRO A 41 18.58 -7.85 -1.51
CA PRO A 41 19.30 -8.75 -2.38
C PRO A 41 20.46 -8.08 -3.13
N PHE A 42 20.22 -6.90 -3.72
CA PHE A 42 21.18 -6.11 -4.49
C PHE A 42 20.69 -4.65 -4.65
N PRO A 43 21.57 -3.72 -5.08
CA PRO A 43 21.24 -2.32 -5.28
C PRO A 43 20.19 -2.06 -6.37
N ARG A 44 19.26 -1.12 -6.11
CA ARG A 44 18.22 -0.59 -6.99
C ARG A 44 17.95 0.88 -6.65
N ASP A 45 17.56 1.67 -7.64
CA ASP A 45 17.45 3.14 -7.50
C ASP A 45 16.47 3.59 -6.42
N TYR A 46 15.35 2.89 -6.21
CA TYR A 46 14.34 3.27 -5.21
C TYR A 46 14.86 3.17 -3.77
N GLN A 47 15.95 2.42 -3.52
CA GLN A 47 16.47 2.20 -2.18
C GLN A 47 17.13 3.46 -1.60
N LYS A 48 17.40 4.47 -2.44
CA LYS A 48 17.84 5.80 -2.00
C LYS A 48 16.86 6.45 -1.02
N GLU A 49 15.56 6.12 -1.13
CA GLU A 49 14.53 6.64 -0.22
C GLU A 49 14.77 6.19 1.24
N TYR A 50 15.45 5.07 1.44
CA TYR A 50 15.79 4.57 2.77
C TYR A 50 17.08 5.18 3.34
N GLU A 51 17.90 5.91 2.57
CA GLU A 51 19.23 6.38 3.00
C GLU A 51 19.23 7.08 4.36
N LYS A 52 18.22 7.93 4.58
CA LYS A 52 18.04 8.73 5.80
C LYS A 52 17.63 7.92 7.03
N LEU A 53 17.18 6.67 6.88
CA LEU A 53 16.78 5.84 8.01
C LEU A 53 17.97 5.49 8.89
N ASP A 54 17.84 5.66 10.19
CA ASP A 54 18.81 5.16 11.17
C ASP A 54 18.66 3.64 11.33
N CYS A 55 19.33 2.88 10.46
CA CYS A 55 19.40 1.42 10.49
C CYS A 55 20.64 0.89 9.75
N HIS A 56 21.03 -0.35 10.07
CA HIS A 56 22.07 -1.05 9.30
C HIS A 56 21.52 -1.45 7.94
N LYS A 57 22.14 -0.98 6.85
CA LYS A 57 21.73 -1.32 5.48
C LYS A 57 22.75 -2.24 4.85
N VAL A 58 22.30 -3.38 4.31
CA VAL A 58 23.19 -4.36 3.69
C VAL A 58 22.65 -4.87 2.37
N PHE A 59 23.54 -4.93 1.39
CA PHE A 59 23.34 -5.64 0.13
C PHE A 59 24.04 -6.99 0.19
N LEU A 60 23.30 -8.08 -0.04
CA LEU A 60 23.89 -9.42 -0.08
C LEU A 60 24.67 -9.72 -1.39
N ALA A 61 24.55 -8.83 -2.38
CA ALA A 61 25.35 -8.80 -3.59
C ALA A 61 25.52 -7.37 -4.13
N SER A 62 26.60 -7.12 -4.86
CA SER A 62 26.95 -5.79 -5.40
C SER A 62 26.12 -5.35 -6.61
N LYS A 63 25.47 -6.28 -7.30
CA LYS A 63 24.60 -6.04 -8.45
C LYS A 63 23.57 -7.14 -8.56
N LEU A 64 22.57 -6.98 -9.42
CA LEU A 64 21.76 -8.10 -9.88
C LEU A 64 22.73 -9.12 -10.51
N THR A 65 23.03 -10.18 -9.78
CA THR A 65 23.86 -11.26 -10.31
C THR A 65 22.97 -12.33 -10.90
N TRP A 66 23.56 -13.15 -11.79
CA TRP A 66 22.88 -14.23 -12.48
C TRP A 66 22.12 -15.17 -11.52
N TRP A 67 22.47 -15.21 -10.22
CA TRP A 67 21.84 -16.06 -9.20
C TRP A 67 20.80 -15.41 -8.27
N HIS A 68 20.27 -14.22 -8.54
CA HIS A 68 19.19 -13.64 -7.72
C HIS A 68 17.78 -13.94 -8.21
N GLY A 69 17.65 -14.65 -9.34
CA GLY A 69 16.37 -15.15 -9.84
C GLY A 69 15.41 -14.07 -10.34
N SER A 70 15.75 -13.44 -11.47
CA SER A 70 14.85 -13.16 -12.61
C SER A 70 15.58 -12.28 -13.65
N ASP A 71 16.34 -12.93 -14.56
CA ASP A 71 16.42 -12.43 -15.94
C ASP A 71 15.27 -13.12 -16.67
N TYR A 72 14.08 -12.51 -16.67
CA TYR A 72 13.08 -12.91 -17.63
C TYR A 72 13.68 -12.63 -19.01
N TRP A 73 14.06 -13.70 -19.74
CA TRP A 73 14.32 -13.75 -21.19
C TRP A 73 15.73 -13.62 -21.79
N HIS A 74 16.83 -13.99 -21.11
CA HIS A 74 18.14 -14.09 -21.82
C HIS A 74 18.92 -15.41 -21.73
N HIS A 75 18.61 -16.36 -20.81
CA HIS A 75 19.28 -17.68 -20.83
C HIS A 75 18.36 -18.85 -20.42
N PRO A 76 18.29 -19.96 -21.19
CA PRO A 76 17.14 -20.87 -21.19
C PRO A 76 17.30 -22.14 -20.33
N LEU A 77 18.32 -22.26 -19.48
CA LEU A 77 18.47 -23.45 -18.62
C LEU A 77 17.51 -23.36 -17.41
N ARG A 78 16.25 -23.69 -17.68
CA ARG A 78 15.13 -23.92 -16.74
C ARG A 78 15.55 -24.96 -15.68
N GLY A 79 16.13 -24.49 -14.58
CA GLY A 79 16.57 -25.35 -13.47
C GLY A 79 17.58 -24.68 -12.52
N THR A 80 18.36 -23.72 -13.02
CA THR A 80 19.32 -23.00 -12.17
C THR A 80 18.64 -22.00 -11.23
N ASP A 81 17.44 -21.49 -11.56
CA ASP A 81 16.72 -20.51 -10.73
C ASP A 81 16.50 -20.97 -9.28
N MET A 82 16.18 -22.24 -9.09
CA MET A 82 16.07 -22.83 -7.74
C MET A 82 17.40 -22.77 -6.98
N LEU A 83 18.49 -23.23 -7.59
CA LEU A 83 19.83 -23.22 -6.97
C LEU A 83 20.28 -21.81 -6.63
N LYS A 84 20.00 -20.88 -7.53
CA LYS A 84 20.28 -19.46 -7.42
C LYS A 84 19.57 -18.84 -6.20
N ARG A 85 18.25 -19.05 -6.11
CA ARG A 85 17.44 -18.64 -4.96
C ARG A 85 17.90 -19.30 -3.66
N MET A 86 18.32 -20.56 -3.70
CA MET A 86 18.88 -21.26 -2.54
C MET A 86 20.22 -20.66 -2.08
N LEU A 87 21.13 -20.33 -3.00
CA LEU A 87 22.40 -19.67 -2.68
C LEU A 87 22.17 -18.31 -2.01
N PHE A 88 21.18 -17.55 -2.48
CA PHE A 88 20.74 -16.33 -1.81
C PHE A 88 20.25 -16.62 -0.38
N GLY A 89 19.35 -17.60 -0.20
CA GLY A 89 18.86 -18.00 1.11
C GLY A 89 19.97 -18.42 2.08
N LEU A 90 20.98 -19.16 1.61
CA LEU A 90 22.15 -19.55 2.40
C LEU A 90 23.00 -18.34 2.81
N LYS A 91 23.19 -17.36 1.92
CA LYS A 91 23.90 -16.10 2.26
C LYS A 91 23.13 -15.30 3.30
N LEU A 92 21.81 -15.19 3.14
CA LEU A 92 20.93 -14.53 4.10
C LEU A 92 21.04 -15.21 5.47
N ALA A 93 20.86 -16.53 5.56
CA ALA A 93 20.96 -17.28 6.82
C ALA A 93 22.31 -17.09 7.52
N ARG A 94 23.43 -17.18 6.77
CA ARG A 94 24.78 -16.95 7.32
C ARG A 94 24.96 -15.52 7.83
N TYR A 95 24.45 -14.53 7.10
CA TYR A 95 24.51 -13.13 7.53
C TYR A 95 23.73 -12.93 8.84
N LEU A 96 22.52 -13.47 8.93
CA LEU A 96 21.69 -13.37 10.14
C LEU A 96 22.38 -14.02 11.35
N GLN A 97 22.89 -15.23 11.19
CA GLN A 97 23.62 -15.95 12.24
C GLN A 97 24.88 -15.21 12.68
N LYS A 98 25.72 -14.74 11.74
CA LYS A 98 26.97 -14.02 12.03
C LYS A 98 26.74 -12.75 12.85
N ASN A 99 25.61 -12.06 12.65
CA ASN A 99 25.28 -10.82 13.34
C ASN A 99 24.43 -11.03 14.60
N GLY A 100 24.13 -12.28 14.97
CA GLY A 100 23.31 -12.62 16.13
C GLY A 100 21.83 -12.25 15.98
N ILE A 101 21.34 -12.10 14.74
CA ILE A 101 19.96 -11.74 14.45
C ILE A 101 19.08 -12.97 14.61
N LYS A 102 17.98 -12.87 15.37
CA LYS A 102 17.05 -13.98 15.64
C LYS A 102 15.70 -13.84 14.96
N ILE A 103 15.33 -12.63 14.54
CA ILE A 103 14.04 -12.32 13.90
C ILE A 103 14.29 -11.79 12.49
N LEU A 104 13.64 -12.40 11.50
CA LEU A 104 13.60 -11.95 10.10
C LEU A 104 12.17 -11.57 9.72
N HIS A 105 11.91 -10.29 9.49
CA HIS A 105 10.66 -9.75 8.96
C HIS A 105 10.76 -9.60 7.45
N VAL A 106 10.00 -10.38 6.69
CA VAL A 106 9.93 -10.34 5.24
C VAL A 106 8.85 -9.35 4.81
N ASN A 107 9.24 -8.22 4.22
CA ASN A 107 8.32 -7.10 3.91
C ASN A 107 7.20 -7.49 2.90
N LEU A 108 7.53 -8.36 1.95
CA LEU A 108 6.60 -8.87 0.95
C LEU A 108 6.69 -10.39 0.88
N LEU A 109 5.81 -11.08 1.61
CA LEU A 109 5.69 -12.54 1.54
C LEU A 109 4.99 -12.94 0.23
N ARG A 110 5.70 -13.65 -0.65
CA ARG A 110 5.22 -14.10 -1.96
C ARG A 110 5.35 -15.62 -2.15
N PRO A 111 4.66 -16.22 -3.13
CA PRO A 111 4.77 -17.66 -3.40
C PRO A 111 6.17 -18.13 -3.77
N ASP A 112 7.02 -17.25 -4.30
CA ASP A 112 8.37 -17.57 -4.77
C ASP A 112 9.48 -17.44 -3.71
N CYS A 113 9.10 -17.14 -2.45
CA CYS A 113 10.03 -16.96 -1.31
C CYS A 113 10.67 -18.25 -0.78
N TYR A 114 10.17 -19.45 -1.13
CA TYR A 114 10.51 -20.68 -0.40
C TYR A 114 12.02 -20.88 -0.22
N TRP A 115 12.77 -20.83 -1.33
CA TRP A 115 14.20 -21.07 -1.32
C TRP A 115 15.02 -19.94 -0.68
N TRP A 116 14.43 -18.78 -0.46
CA TRP A 116 15.05 -17.66 0.24
C TRP A 116 14.92 -17.82 1.76
N LEU A 117 13.77 -18.33 2.20
CA LEU A 117 13.42 -18.44 3.61
C LEU A 117 13.87 -19.76 4.22
N LYS A 118 13.80 -20.86 3.47
CA LYS A 118 14.08 -22.21 4.00
C LYS A 118 15.42 -22.32 4.72
N PRO A 119 16.56 -21.79 4.22
CA PRO A 119 17.82 -21.86 4.95
C PRO A 119 17.82 -21.08 6.27
N SER A 120 17.12 -19.94 6.34
CA SER A 120 17.00 -19.15 7.57
C SER A 120 16.09 -19.85 8.58
N HIS A 121 15.01 -20.47 8.11
CA HIS A 121 14.13 -21.31 8.91
C HIS A 121 14.91 -22.49 9.53
N ASP A 122 15.68 -23.22 8.71
CA ASP A 122 16.49 -24.35 9.16
C ASP A 122 17.60 -23.93 10.14
N ALA A 123 18.05 -22.69 10.04
CA ALA A 123 19.00 -22.07 10.97
C ALA A 123 18.36 -21.62 12.31
N GLY A 124 17.06 -21.88 12.52
CA GLY A 124 16.33 -21.51 13.73
C GLY A 124 15.98 -20.02 13.82
N ILE A 125 16.02 -19.29 12.71
CA ILE A 125 15.59 -17.88 12.66
C ILE A 125 14.06 -17.83 12.70
N LYS A 126 13.52 -16.97 13.56
CA LYS A 126 12.09 -16.71 13.65
C LYS A 126 11.67 -15.80 12.50
N ILE A 127 10.90 -16.33 11.55
CA ILE A 127 10.51 -15.61 10.34
C ILE A 127 9.10 -15.06 10.49
N ILE A 128 8.95 -13.73 10.38
CA ILE A 128 7.68 -13.05 10.20
C ILE A 128 7.50 -12.81 8.71
N GLY A 129 6.47 -13.40 8.11
CA GLY A 129 6.05 -13.06 6.76
C GLY A 129 5.02 -11.94 6.78
N HIS A 130 5.23 -10.85 6.05
CA HIS A 130 4.22 -9.79 5.92
C HIS A 130 3.46 -9.95 4.61
N PHE A 131 2.18 -10.30 4.70
CA PHE A 131 1.27 -10.40 3.56
C PHE A 131 0.51 -9.08 3.37
N ARG A 132 0.89 -8.35 2.32
CA ARG A 132 0.37 -7.00 2.00
C ARG A 132 -0.57 -6.99 0.78
N SER A 133 -1.19 -8.13 0.46
CA SER A 133 -2.03 -8.31 -0.73
C SER A 133 -3.41 -8.84 -0.37
N GLN A 134 -4.29 -8.89 -1.36
CA GLN A 134 -5.66 -9.43 -1.30
C GLN A 134 -5.93 -10.46 -2.41
N ALA A 135 -5.06 -10.52 -3.42
CA ALA A 135 -5.26 -11.37 -4.59
C ALA A 135 -4.79 -12.81 -4.29
N GLU A 136 -5.54 -13.78 -4.78
CA GLU A 136 -5.33 -15.19 -4.46
C GLU A 136 -4.04 -15.74 -5.06
N GLU A 137 -3.63 -15.24 -6.22
CA GLU A 137 -2.38 -15.59 -6.89
C GLU A 137 -1.14 -15.22 -6.07
N TRP A 138 -1.24 -14.23 -5.17
CA TRP A 138 -0.15 -13.81 -4.29
C TRP A 138 -0.09 -14.60 -2.99
N ILE A 139 -1.11 -15.40 -2.68
CA ILE A 139 -1.11 -16.21 -1.46
C ILE A 139 -0.04 -17.29 -1.58
N PRO A 140 0.99 -17.29 -0.70
CA PRO A 140 2.04 -18.29 -0.73
C PRO A 140 1.50 -19.69 -0.45
N GLY A 141 2.06 -20.71 -1.11
CA GLY A 141 1.70 -22.11 -0.85
C GLY A 141 2.20 -22.60 0.51
N LYS A 142 1.67 -23.75 0.95
CA LYS A 142 1.98 -24.41 2.24
C LYS A 142 3.46 -24.36 2.64
N LYS A 143 4.36 -24.77 1.74
CA LYS A 143 5.81 -24.83 2.01
C LYS A 143 6.43 -23.48 2.42
N VAL A 144 5.98 -22.37 1.82
CA VAL A 144 6.46 -21.03 2.16
C VAL A 144 5.88 -20.60 3.50
N GLN A 145 4.59 -20.84 3.72
CA GLN A 145 3.92 -20.51 4.98
C GLN A 145 4.56 -21.23 6.16
N GLU A 146 4.89 -22.51 6.03
CA GLU A 146 5.55 -23.31 7.07
C GLU A 146 6.98 -22.85 7.38
N CYS A 147 7.63 -22.09 6.49
CA CYS A 147 8.90 -21.44 6.83
C CYS A 147 8.72 -20.27 7.81
N CYS A 148 7.51 -19.71 7.90
CA CYS A 148 7.20 -18.58 8.77
C CYS A 148 6.79 -19.09 10.16
N SER A 149 7.24 -18.38 11.20
CA SER A 149 6.74 -18.55 12.56
C SER A 149 5.42 -17.81 12.78
N LEU A 150 5.19 -16.74 12.03
CA LEU A 150 3.96 -15.94 12.05
C LEU A 150 3.79 -15.24 10.70
N VAL A 151 2.55 -15.09 10.24
CA VAL A 151 2.22 -14.21 9.11
C VAL A 151 1.39 -13.01 9.58
N LEU A 152 1.91 -11.80 9.35
CA LEU A 152 1.18 -10.56 9.57
C LEU A 152 0.47 -10.16 8.29
N CYS A 153 -0.82 -9.85 8.39
CA CYS A 153 -1.64 -9.39 7.27
C CYS A 153 -2.06 -7.95 7.53
N VAL A 154 -2.03 -7.10 6.51
CA VAL A 154 -2.27 -5.64 6.64
C VAL A 154 -3.69 -5.25 7.11
N SER A 155 -4.60 -6.21 7.20
CA SER A 155 -5.98 -6.05 7.70
C SER A 155 -6.63 -7.40 7.97
N LYS A 156 -7.83 -7.43 8.60
CA LYS A 156 -8.59 -8.68 8.73
C LYS A 156 -9.14 -9.15 7.38
N TYR A 157 -9.45 -8.22 6.47
CA TYR A 157 -9.81 -8.54 5.10
C TYR A 157 -8.65 -9.27 4.40
N SER A 158 -7.44 -8.70 4.42
CA SER A 158 -6.23 -9.34 3.87
C SER A 158 -5.95 -10.69 4.54
N GLN A 159 -6.15 -10.80 5.86
CA GLN A 159 -6.01 -12.06 6.59
C GLN A 159 -7.03 -13.11 6.12
N SER A 160 -8.30 -12.74 5.98
CA SER A 160 -9.34 -13.68 5.52
C SER A 160 -9.02 -14.19 4.11
N ARG A 161 -8.54 -13.30 3.22
CA ARG A 161 -8.04 -13.66 1.89
C ARG A 161 -6.83 -14.59 1.98
N PHE A 162 -5.82 -14.26 2.79
CA PHE A 162 -4.64 -15.11 3.00
C PHE A 162 -5.01 -16.55 3.39
N THR A 163 -5.99 -16.71 4.29
CA THR A 163 -6.41 -18.03 4.77
C THR A 163 -7.31 -18.81 3.80
N SER A 164 -7.72 -18.22 2.68
CA SER A 164 -8.65 -18.87 1.72
C SER A 164 -8.06 -20.13 1.07
N LYS A 165 -6.72 -20.21 0.95
CA LYS A 165 -6.02 -21.40 0.42
C LYS A 165 -5.58 -22.41 1.49
N GLY A 166 -5.98 -22.20 2.74
CA GLY A 166 -5.62 -23.03 3.88
C GLY A 166 -4.86 -22.26 4.95
N LYS A 167 -4.95 -22.78 6.18
CA LYS A 167 -4.29 -22.23 7.37
C LYS A 167 -3.12 -23.13 7.74
N PHE A 168 -1.94 -22.84 7.20
CA PHE A 168 -0.74 -23.66 7.44
C PHE A 168 0.17 -23.07 8.51
N VAL A 169 -0.01 -21.79 8.83
CA VAL A 169 0.73 -21.05 9.86
C VAL A 169 -0.22 -20.09 10.56
N GLU A 170 0.08 -19.73 11.80
CA GLU A 170 -0.64 -18.66 12.48
C GLU A 170 -0.56 -17.37 11.66
N SER A 171 -1.69 -16.68 11.53
CA SER A 171 -1.75 -15.35 10.93
C SER A 171 -2.46 -14.38 11.87
N ARG A 172 -2.06 -13.11 11.84
CA ARG A 172 -2.68 -12.03 12.62
C ARG A 172 -2.82 -10.78 11.75
N ALA A 173 -3.89 -10.01 11.97
CA ALA A 173 -4.00 -8.69 11.38
C ALA A 173 -3.06 -7.72 12.11
N LEU A 174 -2.19 -7.04 11.36
CA LEU A 174 -1.46 -5.86 11.76
C LEU A 174 -1.88 -4.75 10.80
N TYR A 175 -2.74 -3.84 11.25
CA TYR A 175 -3.17 -2.74 10.39
C TYR A 175 -2.01 -1.84 10.01
N ASP A 176 -1.93 -1.49 8.72
CA ASP A 176 -1.02 -0.45 8.25
C ASP A 176 -1.40 0.92 8.86
N SER A 177 -0.47 1.86 8.81
CA SER A 177 -0.68 3.24 9.23
C SER A 177 -0.66 4.21 8.04
N ILE A 178 -1.28 5.37 8.21
CA ILE A 178 -1.00 6.51 7.33
C ILE A 178 0.20 7.30 7.88
N ASP A 179 1.12 7.70 6.99
CA ASP A 179 2.21 8.59 7.38
C ASP A 179 1.70 10.04 7.37
N ILE A 180 1.21 10.47 8.53
CA ILE A 180 0.66 11.80 8.78
C ILE A 180 1.66 12.91 8.42
N HIS A 181 2.95 12.73 8.70
CA HIS A 181 3.96 13.73 8.43
C HIS A 181 4.17 13.91 6.93
N SER A 182 4.11 12.82 6.16
CA SER A 182 4.20 12.87 4.69
C SER A 182 3.00 13.57 4.03
N LEU A 183 1.86 13.65 4.72
CA LEU A 183 0.64 14.30 4.20
C LEU A 183 0.62 15.81 4.43
N PHE A 184 1.53 16.36 5.24
CA PHE A 184 1.57 17.79 5.48
C PHE A 184 1.83 18.57 4.18
N THR A 185 1.01 19.59 3.94
CA THR A 185 1.25 20.58 2.89
C THR A 185 0.90 21.97 3.41
N PRO A 186 1.76 22.98 3.18
CA PRO A 186 1.46 24.37 3.55
C PRO A 186 0.47 25.03 2.57
N LEU A 187 0.09 24.34 1.48
CA LEU A 187 -0.80 24.90 0.46
C LEU A 187 -2.23 24.99 0.97
N THR A 188 -2.88 26.12 0.67
CA THR A 188 -4.34 26.23 0.71
C THR A 188 -4.94 25.41 -0.44
N LYS A 189 -6.25 25.10 -0.37
CA LYS A 189 -6.96 24.39 -1.45
C LYS A 189 -6.80 25.10 -2.80
N ASP A 190 -6.98 26.43 -2.82
CA ASP A 190 -6.89 27.22 -4.05
C ASP A 190 -5.49 27.19 -4.68
N LYS A 191 -4.44 27.34 -3.87
CA LYS A 191 -3.04 27.22 -4.34
C LYS A 191 -2.72 25.81 -4.84
N ALA A 192 -3.28 24.79 -4.20
CA ALA A 192 -3.13 23.42 -4.66
C ALA A 192 -3.84 23.18 -6.00
N LYS A 193 -5.04 23.75 -6.21
CA LYS A 193 -5.74 23.74 -7.51
C LYS A 193 -4.92 24.45 -8.59
N GLU A 194 -4.42 25.65 -8.32
CA GLU A 194 -3.60 26.44 -9.25
C GLU A 194 -2.35 25.65 -9.68
N LYS A 195 -1.65 25.03 -8.73
CA LYS A 195 -0.46 24.21 -9.01
C LYS A 195 -0.76 23.01 -9.91
N LEU A 196 -1.98 22.48 -9.84
CA LEU A 196 -2.47 21.40 -10.70
C LEU A 196 -3.10 21.91 -12.01
N GLY A 197 -3.07 23.22 -12.27
CA GLY A 197 -3.59 23.84 -13.49
C GLY A 197 -5.10 24.09 -13.49
N PHE A 198 -5.74 24.17 -12.31
CA PHE A 198 -7.17 24.45 -12.17
C PHE A 198 -7.42 25.83 -11.55
N ASP A 199 -8.52 26.46 -11.95
CA ASP A 199 -9.03 27.67 -11.29
C ASP A 199 -9.55 27.33 -9.87
N SER A 200 -9.36 28.25 -8.93
CA SER A 200 -9.93 28.22 -7.57
C SER A 200 -11.42 27.87 -7.51
N GLN A 201 -12.22 28.38 -8.46
CA GLN A 201 -13.69 28.23 -8.48
C GLN A 201 -14.15 26.86 -9.00
N VAL A 202 -13.25 26.09 -9.63
CA VAL A 202 -13.58 24.74 -10.11
C VAL A 202 -13.81 23.81 -8.92
N LYS A 203 -14.91 23.07 -8.94
CA LYS A 203 -15.07 21.91 -8.03
C LYS A 203 -14.26 20.76 -8.61
N LEU A 204 -13.31 20.22 -7.85
CA LEU A 204 -12.38 19.21 -8.34
C LEU A 204 -12.64 17.84 -7.71
N MET A 205 -12.99 16.84 -8.51
CA MET A 205 -12.88 15.45 -8.08
C MET A 205 -11.57 14.86 -8.53
N ALA A 206 -10.98 13.97 -7.73
CA ALA A 206 -9.81 13.21 -8.18
C ALA A 206 -9.99 11.71 -7.93
N SER A 207 -9.70 10.89 -8.96
CA SER A 207 -9.54 9.46 -8.80
C SER A 207 -8.05 9.12 -8.73
N VAL A 208 -7.60 8.61 -7.58
CA VAL A 208 -6.18 8.43 -7.27
C VAL A 208 -5.81 6.95 -7.27
N GLY A 209 -4.76 6.58 -8.00
CA GLY A 209 -4.24 5.22 -8.03
C GLY A 209 -3.46 4.89 -9.28
N GLN A 210 -2.87 3.69 -9.32
CA GLN A 210 -2.21 3.17 -10.51
C GLN A 210 -3.21 3.03 -11.68
N LEU A 211 -2.87 3.52 -12.87
CA LEU A 211 -3.71 3.38 -14.06
C LEU A 211 -3.73 1.91 -14.50
N SER A 212 -4.71 1.19 -13.98
CA SER A 212 -4.91 -0.24 -14.20
C SER A 212 -6.39 -0.58 -14.08
N PRO A 213 -6.87 -1.64 -14.77
CA PRO A 213 -8.31 -1.92 -14.86
C PRO A 213 -9.02 -2.12 -13.51
N HIS A 214 -8.30 -2.62 -12.50
CA HIS A 214 -8.87 -2.92 -11.19
C HIS A 214 -9.04 -1.68 -10.30
N LYS A 215 -8.40 -0.54 -10.61
CA LYS A 215 -8.50 0.68 -9.78
C LYS A 215 -9.76 1.51 -10.02
N GLY A 216 -10.54 1.18 -11.05
CA GLY A 216 -11.88 1.77 -11.25
C GLY A 216 -11.90 3.20 -11.77
N HIS A 217 -10.80 3.69 -12.37
CA HIS A 217 -10.77 5.01 -13.02
C HIS A 217 -11.80 5.13 -14.15
N ASP A 218 -12.09 4.03 -14.86
CA ASP A 218 -13.13 3.96 -15.87
C ASP A 218 -14.53 4.13 -15.27
N HIS A 219 -14.77 3.60 -14.07
CA HIS A 219 -16.03 3.78 -13.35
C HIS A 219 -16.17 5.22 -12.83
N ALA A 220 -15.07 5.85 -12.41
CA ALA A 220 -15.05 7.27 -12.06
C ALA A 220 -15.46 8.16 -13.26
N ILE A 221 -14.91 7.89 -14.46
CA ILE A 221 -15.25 8.62 -15.69
C ILE A 221 -16.74 8.45 -16.03
N LYS A 222 -17.25 7.22 -16.01
CA LYS A 222 -18.67 6.94 -16.32
C LYS A 222 -19.63 7.58 -15.32
N ALA A 223 -19.29 7.55 -14.03
CA ALA A 223 -20.11 8.20 -13.00
C ALA A 223 -20.07 9.73 -13.12
N PHE A 224 -18.89 10.29 -13.40
CA PHE A 224 -18.72 11.71 -13.67
C PHE A 224 -19.55 12.17 -14.87
N ALA A 225 -19.55 11.41 -15.97
CA ALA A 225 -20.32 11.73 -17.17
C ALA A 225 -21.81 11.94 -16.86
N LYS A 226 -22.37 11.12 -15.97
CA LYS A 226 -23.79 11.20 -15.56
C LYS A 226 -24.17 12.47 -14.80
N ILE A 227 -23.21 13.10 -14.12
CA ILE A 227 -23.48 14.27 -13.25
C ILE A 227 -22.88 15.57 -13.78
N SER A 228 -21.98 15.49 -14.77
CA SER A 228 -21.19 16.63 -15.26
C SER A 228 -22.03 17.77 -15.86
N SER A 229 -23.26 17.48 -16.29
CA SER A 229 -24.23 18.48 -16.76
C SER A 229 -24.91 19.22 -15.60
N LYS A 230 -25.16 18.54 -14.48
CA LYS A 230 -25.71 19.13 -13.23
C LYS A 230 -24.69 20.05 -12.55
N TYR A 231 -23.40 19.76 -12.68
CA TYR A 231 -22.31 20.56 -12.12
C TYR A 231 -21.35 21.06 -13.22
N PRO A 232 -21.65 22.17 -13.93
CA PRO A 232 -20.85 22.63 -15.06
C PRO A 232 -19.39 22.97 -14.74
N SER A 233 -19.12 23.45 -13.51
CA SER A 233 -17.78 23.77 -13.00
C SER A 233 -17.01 22.55 -12.47
N LEU A 234 -17.64 21.37 -12.43
CA LEU A 234 -16.99 20.15 -11.94
C LEU A 234 -15.96 19.65 -12.95
N ARG A 235 -14.78 19.25 -12.45
CA ARG A 235 -13.72 18.61 -13.20
C ARG A 235 -13.33 17.30 -12.54
N LEU A 236 -12.84 16.36 -13.34
CA LEU A 236 -12.32 15.08 -12.87
C LEU A 236 -10.82 14.99 -13.20
N LEU A 237 -9.99 14.84 -12.18
CA LEU A 237 -8.58 14.51 -12.31
C LEU A 237 -8.38 13.00 -12.14
N ILE A 238 -7.76 12.35 -13.12
CA ILE A 238 -7.27 10.98 -13.00
C ILE A 238 -5.78 11.06 -12.65
N ALA A 239 -5.48 10.72 -11.40
CA ALA A 239 -4.21 10.97 -10.73
C ALA A 239 -3.42 9.67 -10.53
N GLY A 240 -2.44 9.44 -11.39
CA GLY A 240 -1.49 8.34 -11.28
C GLY A 240 -0.88 7.91 -12.62
N GLY A 241 0.10 7.01 -12.54
CA GLY A 241 0.80 6.43 -13.68
C GLY A 241 0.41 4.97 -13.91
N GLY A 242 0.67 4.46 -15.11
CA GLY A 242 0.45 3.07 -15.48
C GLY A 242 0.89 2.80 -16.91
N LYS A 243 0.43 1.70 -17.50
CA LYS A 243 0.80 1.37 -18.88
C LYS A 243 0.18 2.38 -19.85
N GLU A 244 0.89 2.71 -20.92
CA GLU A 244 0.40 3.64 -21.95
C GLU A 244 -0.97 3.21 -22.51
N ASN A 245 -1.17 1.91 -22.73
CA ASN A 245 -2.45 1.36 -23.19
C ASN A 245 -3.60 1.60 -22.19
N ASP A 246 -3.34 1.50 -20.89
CA ASP A 246 -4.36 1.75 -19.86
C ASP A 246 -4.76 3.24 -19.86
N LEU A 247 -3.79 4.16 -19.94
CA LEU A 247 -4.05 5.59 -20.08
C LEU A 247 -4.80 5.92 -21.39
N TYR A 248 -4.39 5.32 -22.50
CA TYR A 248 -5.06 5.50 -23.80
C TYR A 248 -6.53 5.08 -23.74
N ASN A 249 -6.82 3.91 -23.17
CA ASN A 249 -8.19 3.40 -23.03
C ASN A 249 -9.06 4.34 -22.19
N LEU A 250 -8.53 4.89 -21.09
CA LEU A 250 -9.25 5.84 -20.26
C LEU A 250 -9.54 7.17 -21.00
N LYS A 251 -8.59 7.67 -21.80
CA LYS A 251 -8.79 8.86 -22.64
C LYS A 251 -9.87 8.62 -23.72
N GLN A 252 -9.86 7.45 -24.36
CA GLN A 252 -10.91 7.08 -25.33
C GLN A 252 -12.28 6.98 -24.66
N LEU A 253 -12.35 6.41 -23.45
CA LEU A 253 -13.59 6.35 -22.69
C LEU A 253 -14.13 7.74 -22.36
N ALA A 254 -13.28 8.66 -21.88
CA ALA A 254 -13.71 10.03 -21.60
C ALA A 254 -14.27 10.73 -22.85
N LYS A 255 -13.67 10.46 -24.03
CA LYS A 255 -14.17 10.95 -25.32
C LYS A 255 -15.51 10.33 -25.69
N SER A 256 -15.69 9.02 -25.54
CA SER A 256 -16.95 8.34 -25.87
C SER A 256 -18.09 8.72 -24.94
N GLU A 257 -17.79 9.02 -23.68
CA GLU A 257 -18.74 9.53 -22.69
C GLU A 257 -19.02 11.04 -22.84
N GLY A 258 -18.36 11.72 -23.80
CA GLY A 258 -18.60 13.13 -24.10
C GLY A 258 -18.09 14.12 -23.05
N VAL A 259 -17.10 13.73 -22.23
CA VAL A 259 -16.58 14.55 -21.12
C VAL A 259 -15.06 14.79 -21.19
N SER A 260 -14.43 14.53 -22.34
CA SER A 260 -12.97 14.65 -22.50
C SER A 260 -12.42 16.05 -22.21
N ASP A 261 -13.23 17.09 -22.38
CA ASP A 261 -12.88 18.49 -22.07
C ASP A 261 -12.87 18.80 -20.56
N LYS A 262 -13.47 17.92 -19.74
CA LYS A 262 -13.57 18.08 -18.28
C LYS A 262 -12.78 17.05 -17.48
N VAL A 263 -12.12 16.09 -18.16
CA VAL A 263 -11.27 15.07 -17.53
C VAL A 263 -9.80 15.36 -17.81
N VAL A 264 -9.02 15.55 -16.76
CA VAL A 264 -7.57 15.76 -16.82
C VAL A 264 -6.85 14.50 -16.35
N PHE A 265 -5.75 14.15 -17.00
CA PHE A 265 -4.95 12.97 -16.65
C PHE A 265 -3.54 13.44 -16.31
N THR A 266 -3.00 13.04 -15.16
CA THR A 266 -1.56 13.28 -14.88
C THR A 266 -0.68 12.41 -15.76
N GLY A 267 -1.10 11.16 -16.00
CA GLY A 267 -0.39 10.20 -16.87
C GLY A 267 0.89 9.61 -16.27
N GLU A 268 1.36 10.14 -15.15
CA GLU A 268 2.58 9.73 -14.46
C GLU A 268 2.36 9.53 -12.96
N GLN A 269 3.33 8.88 -12.33
CA GLN A 269 3.35 8.73 -10.88
C GLN A 269 3.51 10.10 -10.21
N ILE A 270 2.58 10.41 -9.31
CA ILE A 270 2.56 11.70 -8.61
C ILE A 270 3.43 11.59 -7.35
N SER A 271 4.49 12.40 -7.30
CA SER A 271 5.37 12.49 -6.13
C SER A 271 4.72 13.27 -4.97
N ASN A 272 3.93 14.30 -5.27
CA ASN A 272 3.29 15.16 -4.27
C ASN A 272 1.77 14.90 -4.16
N ILE A 273 1.39 13.67 -3.78
CA ILE A 273 -0.03 13.29 -3.73
C ILE A 273 -0.86 14.14 -2.74
N GLN A 274 -0.23 14.67 -1.70
CA GLN A 274 -0.84 15.59 -0.74
C GLN A 274 -1.41 16.86 -1.41
N GLU A 275 -0.84 17.29 -2.54
CA GLU A 275 -1.36 18.42 -3.32
C GLU A 275 -2.68 18.06 -4.01
N VAL A 276 -2.79 16.83 -4.52
CA VAL A 276 -4.05 16.31 -5.09
C VAL A 276 -5.11 16.20 -4.00
N TYR A 277 -4.77 15.64 -2.85
CA TYR A 277 -5.72 15.55 -1.73
C TYR A 277 -6.18 16.92 -1.25
N ARG A 278 -5.26 17.89 -1.13
CA ARG A 278 -5.58 19.26 -0.70
C ARG A 278 -6.41 20.04 -1.73
N ALA A 279 -6.15 19.83 -3.02
CA ALA A 279 -6.86 20.51 -4.11
C ALA A 279 -8.27 19.95 -4.32
N ALA A 280 -8.45 18.64 -4.14
CA ALA A 280 -9.72 17.98 -4.40
C ALA A 280 -10.82 18.40 -3.41
N ASP A 281 -12.04 18.47 -3.93
CA ASP A 281 -13.28 18.58 -3.17
C ASP A 281 -13.87 17.19 -2.87
N LEU A 282 -13.49 16.16 -3.64
CA LEU A 282 -13.87 14.76 -3.42
C LEU A 282 -12.83 13.80 -4.02
N ILE A 283 -12.44 12.78 -3.27
CA ILE A 283 -11.58 11.68 -3.75
C ILE A 283 -12.41 10.43 -4.09
N LEU A 284 -12.13 9.82 -5.24
CA LEU A 284 -12.73 8.58 -5.71
C LEU A 284 -11.71 7.43 -5.66
N SER A 285 -11.90 6.50 -4.74
CA SER A 285 -11.09 5.29 -4.59
C SER A 285 -11.91 4.04 -4.96
N LEU A 286 -12.28 3.91 -6.24
CA LEU A 286 -13.29 2.96 -6.72
C LEU A 286 -12.72 1.59 -7.14
N THR A 287 -11.80 1.03 -6.37
CA THR A 287 -11.19 -0.28 -6.70
C THR A 287 -12.27 -1.37 -6.84
N LYS A 288 -12.19 -2.17 -7.92
CA LYS A 288 -13.21 -3.16 -8.29
C LYS A 288 -13.07 -4.48 -7.53
N VAL A 289 -11.89 -4.73 -6.94
CA VAL A 289 -11.54 -5.98 -6.26
C VAL A 289 -11.24 -5.79 -4.78
N GLY A 290 -11.36 -4.56 -4.28
CA GLY A 290 -11.02 -4.20 -2.90
C GLY A 290 -9.53 -4.01 -2.73
N GLU A 291 -9.13 -3.30 -1.68
CA GLU A 291 -7.74 -3.14 -1.29
C GLU A 291 -7.41 -4.00 -0.06
N ALA A 292 -6.16 -4.45 0.03
CA ALA A 292 -5.65 -5.13 1.23
C ALA A 292 -5.67 -4.20 2.47
N PHE A 293 -5.46 -2.90 2.29
CA PHE A 293 -5.67 -1.88 3.32
C PHE A 293 -6.38 -0.64 2.74
N GLY A 294 -5.78 -0.06 1.69
CA GLY A 294 -6.33 1.09 0.97
C GLY A 294 -6.03 2.41 1.66
N LEU A 295 -4.82 2.94 1.45
CA LEU A 295 -4.35 4.17 2.08
C LEU A 295 -5.10 5.43 1.58
N VAL A 296 -5.47 5.47 0.30
CA VAL A 296 -6.04 6.68 -0.35
C VAL A 296 -7.26 7.25 0.40
N PRO A 297 -8.30 6.48 0.77
CA PRO A 297 -9.42 6.98 1.58
C PRO A 297 -8.98 7.64 2.89
N PHE A 298 -8.04 7.02 3.61
CA PHE A 298 -7.58 7.51 4.91
C PHE A 298 -6.69 8.73 4.77
N GLU A 299 -5.77 8.75 3.81
CA GLU A 299 -4.91 9.91 3.51
C GLU A 299 -5.75 11.13 3.10
N ALA A 300 -6.75 10.93 2.22
CA ALA A 300 -7.67 11.99 1.79
C ALA A 300 -8.50 12.54 2.97
N CYS A 301 -9.09 11.64 3.76
CA CYS A 301 -9.89 12.02 4.92
C CYS A 301 -9.07 12.75 5.97
N TYR A 302 -7.86 12.27 6.26
CA TYR A 302 -6.94 12.94 7.19
C TYR A 302 -6.67 14.39 6.76
N MET A 303 -6.56 14.64 5.46
CA MET A 303 -6.37 15.98 4.88
C MET A 303 -7.63 16.87 4.90
N GLY A 304 -8.76 16.35 5.39
CA GLY A 304 -10.05 17.05 5.42
C GLY A 304 -10.85 16.90 4.12
N THR A 305 -10.44 16.00 3.22
CA THR A 305 -11.10 15.81 1.92
C THR A 305 -11.99 14.56 1.97
N PRO A 306 -13.30 14.68 1.66
CA PRO A 306 -14.18 13.52 1.65
C PRO A 306 -13.79 12.54 0.54
N PHE A 307 -14.24 11.30 0.69
CA PHE A 307 -13.97 10.24 -0.29
C PHE A 307 -15.20 9.35 -0.50
N ILE A 308 -15.22 8.68 -1.65
CA ILE A 308 -16.09 7.53 -1.93
C ILE A 308 -15.20 6.31 -2.17
N ALA A 309 -15.50 5.23 -1.46
CA ALA A 309 -14.74 3.97 -1.51
C ALA A 309 -15.70 2.76 -1.67
N PRO A 310 -15.18 1.54 -1.92
CA PRO A 310 -16.00 0.37 -2.10
C PRO A 310 -16.64 -0.08 -0.78
N CYS A 311 -17.84 -0.65 -0.84
CA CYS A 311 -18.53 -1.26 0.31
C CYS A 311 -17.97 -2.63 0.74
N PHE A 312 -16.74 -2.95 0.30
CA PHE A 312 -16.02 -4.17 0.59
C PHE A 312 -14.51 -3.91 0.66
N GLY A 313 -13.74 -4.90 1.10
CA GLY A 313 -12.30 -4.74 1.33
C GLY A 313 -12.00 -4.12 2.70
N ALA A 314 -10.72 -3.85 2.95
CA ALA A 314 -10.24 -3.43 4.27
C ALA A 314 -10.75 -2.06 4.73
N VAL A 315 -11.13 -1.17 3.81
CA VAL A 315 -11.71 0.14 4.15
C VAL A 315 -12.96 -0.01 5.04
N THR A 316 -13.73 -1.09 4.85
CA THR A 316 -14.94 -1.38 5.64
C THR A 316 -14.65 -1.75 7.09
N GLU A 317 -13.39 -1.94 7.48
CA GLU A 317 -13.03 -2.23 8.87
C GLU A 317 -12.99 -0.97 9.74
N PHE A 318 -12.89 0.20 9.10
CA PHE A 318 -12.81 1.51 9.75
C PHE A 318 -13.92 2.47 9.32
N VAL A 319 -14.48 2.25 8.14
CA VAL A 319 -15.54 3.11 7.57
C VAL A 319 -16.90 2.44 7.70
N ARG A 320 -17.90 3.22 8.10
CA ARG A 320 -19.31 2.88 8.20
C ARG A 320 -20.07 3.82 7.28
N ASN A 321 -20.75 3.25 6.29
CA ASN A 321 -21.43 4.01 5.24
C ASN A 321 -22.42 5.02 5.83
N LYS A 322 -22.36 6.28 5.37
CA LYS A 322 -23.16 7.42 5.84
C LYS A 322 -22.97 7.81 7.31
N ASP A 323 -22.02 7.22 8.03
CA ASP A 323 -21.68 7.62 9.40
C ASP A 323 -20.35 8.37 9.45
N ASN A 324 -19.27 7.78 8.93
CA ASN A 324 -17.94 8.39 8.89
C ASN A 324 -17.27 8.28 7.50
N GLY A 325 -18.07 8.05 6.46
CA GLY A 325 -17.62 7.99 5.07
C GLY A 325 -18.67 7.40 4.16
N LEU A 326 -18.44 7.47 2.84
CA LEU A 326 -19.36 6.95 1.83
C LEU A 326 -18.79 5.71 1.16
N LEU A 327 -19.58 4.64 1.22
CA LEU A 327 -19.26 3.36 0.65
C LEU A 327 -20.30 2.97 -0.40
N VAL A 328 -19.84 2.50 -1.55
CA VAL A 328 -20.69 2.14 -2.70
C VAL A 328 -20.30 0.77 -3.27
N ASP A 329 -21.23 0.11 -3.93
CA ASP A 329 -20.89 -0.96 -4.88
C ASP A 329 -20.23 -0.31 -6.08
N THR A 330 -18.93 -0.53 -6.23
CA THR A 330 -18.14 0.05 -7.31
C THR A 330 -18.59 -0.41 -8.69
N ASN A 331 -19.34 -1.51 -8.82
CA ASN A 331 -19.88 -1.94 -10.11
C ASN A 331 -21.17 -1.22 -10.49
N ASN A 332 -21.78 -0.48 -9.57
CA ASN A 332 -22.99 0.29 -9.81
C ASN A 332 -22.64 1.77 -10.09
N ILE A 333 -22.50 2.10 -11.38
CA ILE A 333 -22.17 3.46 -11.84
C ILE A 333 -23.22 4.50 -11.39
N LEU A 334 -24.51 4.12 -11.33
CA LEU A 334 -25.56 5.03 -10.86
C LEU A 334 -25.39 5.34 -9.38
N GLN A 335 -25.12 4.32 -8.55
CA GLN A 335 -24.88 4.53 -7.12
C GLN A 335 -23.63 5.39 -6.88
N ILE A 336 -22.57 5.24 -7.68
CA ILE A 336 -21.39 6.13 -7.59
C ILE A 336 -21.81 7.58 -7.91
N ALA A 337 -22.56 7.80 -8.99
CA ALA A 337 -23.03 9.13 -9.38
C ALA A 337 -23.94 9.76 -8.31
N GLU A 338 -24.87 9.00 -7.74
CA GLU A 338 -25.73 9.42 -6.64
C GLU A 338 -24.93 9.76 -5.37
N ALA A 339 -23.90 8.99 -5.05
CA ALA A 339 -23.03 9.28 -3.91
C ALA A 339 -22.22 10.56 -4.14
N ILE A 340 -21.73 10.81 -5.37
CA ILE A 340 -21.06 12.07 -5.71
C ILE A 340 -22.04 13.24 -5.57
N ASP A 341 -23.26 13.10 -6.09
CA ASP A 341 -24.29 14.13 -5.97
C ASP A 341 -24.65 14.43 -4.52
N TRP A 342 -24.74 13.38 -3.69
CA TRP A 342 -24.99 13.50 -2.27
C TRP A 342 -23.90 14.30 -1.57
N VAL A 343 -22.61 14.03 -1.84
CA VAL A 343 -21.48 14.78 -1.27
C VAL A 343 -21.60 16.28 -1.53
N PHE A 344 -21.89 16.67 -2.78
CA PHE A 344 -21.98 18.08 -3.15
C PHE A 344 -23.28 18.77 -2.73
N SER A 345 -24.32 18.01 -2.41
CA SER A 345 -25.60 18.55 -1.92
C SER A 345 -25.74 18.57 -0.39
N HIS A 346 -24.83 17.89 0.33
CA HIS A 346 -24.84 17.75 1.80
C HIS A 346 -23.44 18.08 2.34
N GLU A 347 -22.96 19.30 2.10
CA GLU A 347 -21.58 19.70 2.46
C GLU A 347 -21.35 19.65 3.99
N GLU A 348 -22.34 20.02 4.80
CA GLU A 348 -22.25 19.99 6.27
C GLU A 348 -22.14 18.56 6.80
N GLU A 349 -23.04 17.67 6.40
CA GLU A 349 -23.01 16.25 6.79
C GLU A 349 -21.73 15.57 6.31
N THR A 350 -21.28 15.91 5.10
CA THR A 350 -20.01 15.43 4.55
C THR A 350 -18.84 15.85 5.44
N SER A 351 -18.78 17.11 5.87
CA SER A 351 -17.73 17.61 6.77
C SER A 351 -17.77 16.90 8.13
N LEU A 352 -18.96 16.64 8.67
CA LEU A 352 -19.12 15.91 9.94
C LEU A 352 -18.63 14.46 9.83
N MET A 353 -18.92 13.78 8.71
CA MET A 353 -18.42 12.41 8.47
C MET A 353 -16.88 12.37 8.40
N VAL A 354 -16.28 13.35 7.72
CA VAL A 354 -14.81 13.48 7.63
C VAL A 354 -14.21 13.64 9.03
N GLY A 355 -14.76 14.53 9.86
CA GLY A 355 -14.28 14.74 11.23
C GLY A 355 -14.35 13.46 12.09
N LYS A 356 -15.42 12.67 11.96
CA LYS A 356 -15.54 11.38 12.67
C LYS A 356 -14.46 10.39 12.26
N LEU A 357 -14.17 10.24 10.96
CA LEU A 357 -13.13 9.31 10.53
C LEU A 357 -11.73 9.82 10.83
N GLN A 358 -11.47 11.13 10.80
CA GLN A 358 -10.21 11.70 11.27
C GLN A 358 -9.90 11.27 12.71
N ASN A 359 -10.88 11.31 13.61
CA ASN A 359 -10.71 10.81 14.98
C ASN A 359 -10.37 9.31 15.04
N VAL A 360 -11.03 8.49 14.21
CA VAL A 360 -10.72 7.05 14.09
C VAL A 360 -9.29 6.83 13.57
N ILE A 361 -8.86 7.62 12.60
CA ILE A 361 -7.51 7.55 12.02
C ILE A 361 -6.47 7.88 13.10
N GLU A 362 -6.63 8.99 13.82
CA GLU A 362 -5.71 9.44 14.87
C GLU A 362 -5.58 8.45 16.03
N THR A 363 -6.63 7.67 16.30
CA THR A 363 -6.66 6.71 17.42
C THR A 363 -6.29 5.28 17.01
N ARG A 364 -6.39 4.92 15.72
CA ARG A 364 -6.27 3.51 15.28
C ARG A 364 -5.34 3.25 14.10
N ILE A 365 -5.02 4.26 13.28
CA ILE A 365 -4.32 4.11 11.98
C ILE A 365 -3.04 4.98 11.94
N THR A 366 -2.44 5.25 13.10
CA THR A 366 -1.20 6.04 13.21
C THR A 366 0.05 5.14 13.25
N PRO A 367 1.23 5.68 12.87
CA PRO A 367 2.49 4.95 12.99
C PRO A 367 2.73 4.41 14.39
N SER A 368 2.43 5.20 15.43
CA SER A 368 2.62 4.81 16.83
C SER A 368 1.76 3.61 17.23
N VAL A 369 0.50 3.55 16.78
CA VAL A 369 -0.39 2.41 17.06
C VAL A 369 0.07 1.16 16.34
N MET A 370 0.43 1.27 15.06
CA MET A 370 0.97 0.15 14.28
C MET A 370 2.25 -0.40 14.92
N ILE A 371 3.18 0.48 15.27
CA ILE A 371 4.46 0.09 15.87
C ILE A 371 4.30 -0.52 17.23
N SER A 372 3.47 0.05 18.11
CA SER A 372 3.22 -0.54 19.42
C SER A 372 2.70 -1.99 19.32
N ASN A 373 1.86 -2.26 18.33
CA ASN A 373 1.35 -3.62 18.09
C ASN A 373 2.42 -4.55 17.49
N LEU A 374 3.24 -4.05 16.57
CA LEU A 374 4.33 -4.81 15.96
C LEU A 374 5.46 -5.11 16.97
N GLU A 375 5.79 -4.18 17.86
CA GLU A 375 6.79 -4.39 18.92
C GLU A 375 6.37 -5.46 19.91
N LYS A 376 5.08 -5.53 20.27
CA LYS A 376 4.53 -6.63 21.07
C LYS A 376 4.77 -7.98 20.39
N VAL A 377 4.54 -8.06 19.09
CA VAL A 377 4.83 -9.28 18.30
C VAL A 377 6.32 -9.61 18.37
N TYR A 378 7.22 -8.64 18.20
CA TYR A 378 8.66 -8.89 18.31
C TYR A 378 9.07 -9.38 19.70
N LEU A 379 8.52 -8.80 20.76
CA LEU A 379 8.79 -9.21 22.15
C LEU A 379 8.26 -10.62 22.44
N GLU A 380 7.04 -10.94 21.99
CA GLU A 380 6.47 -12.29 22.07
C GLU A 380 7.38 -13.30 21.37
N MET A 381 7.78 -12.99 20.13
CA MET A 381 8.66 -13.86 19.36
C MET A 381 10.03 -14.00 19.98
N ASN A 382 10.58 -12.97 20.61
CA ASN A 382 11.85 -13.09 21.31
C ASN A 382 11.75 -14.01 22.55
N LYS A 383 10.63 -13.93 23.29
CA LYS A 383 10.39 -14.71 24.53
C LYS A 383 10.12 -16.20 24.30
N SER A 384 9.50 -16.59 23.19
CA SER A 384 9.17 -17.99 22.87
C SER A 384 10.40 -18.85 22.53
N GLY A 385 11.50 -18.70 23.25
CA GLY A 385 12.80 -19.32 22.97
C GLY A 385 13.63 -19.63 24.23
N LEU A 386 12.97 -19.85 25.37
CA LEU A 386 13.56 -20.49 26.56
C LEU A 386 13.02 -21.91 26.70
#